data_AF-A0A8H7UDN3-F1
#
_entry.id   AF-A0A8H7UDN3-F1
#
_cell.length_a   1.000
_cell.length_b   1.000
_cell.length_c   1.000
_cell.angle_alpha   90.00
_cell.angle_beta   90.00
_cell.angle_gamma   90.00
#
_symmetry.space_group_name_H-M   'P 1'
#
loop_
_entity.id
_entity.type
_entity.pdbx_description
1 polymer ?
#
loop_
_entity_poly.entity_id
_entity_poly.type
_entity_poly.pdbx_seq_one_letter_code
_entity_poly.pdbx_strand_id
1 'polypeptide(L)'
;MSSLEQQLKQIGTADLRNVTENSRKFRSSFLFDAREAADQDLETIYSIGLNGIMELRILDPHFSAFETTLFSENMKSVDRVLLVGIVMIESSKEENDKLDASIDTFLTQLSPYFLLKPAGKALEWLIRRFRINEFNIDSVIACVLPYHETKAFVTMVSTLDIENASPWVFLKPVKTSRATFERDLLVKKMRADKYILKFICDLTANAVDKYVSFKTLFSFYAATLIAYIKREDSLDENTMLTLVPHLLKGVRATKVPEYQIATYMILSQLAVKIQFNAEALMELLGEMTAHYNSRFFEHYLLATVHLAQMQENFSSLPEKSYNALAIAKNFDQALLGICSKYSADAYIRPLLFNLIESAFKHRDRVDLLSALLNNDFQTKETIVFVCDKMMDEYLKYVNDDGDAKAFVETVSPALQTLSQRHFEALDTALNNRFKKLSQDKSESGQEAANHLYKFSNLAFHGTGHEVIKETNTTLYLSLQSPSATVRLLAVRKLVSIADDEANSLKQVSHHLEFLYTHLQKRSNTHMKLLVPAHRRVCFDVLLG
;
A
#
# COMPACT_ATOMS: atom_id res chain seq x y z
N MET A 1 -20.79 -35.74 38.10
CA MET A 1 -21.94 -34.82 38.02
C MET A 1 -23.11 -35.62 37.47
N SER A 2 -24.24 -35.66 38.18
CA SER A 2 -25.41 -36.44 37.76
C SER A 2 -26.15 -35.71 36.63
N SER A 3 -26.83 -36.46 35.75
CA SER A 3 -27.66 -35.90 34.66
C SER A 3 -28.66 -34.85 35.16
N LEU A 4 -29.18 -35.04 36.39
CA LEU A 4 -30.08 -34.12 37.05
C LEU A 4 -29.41 -32.79 37.44
N GLU A 5 -28.14 -32.80 37.84
CA GLU A 5 -27.36 -31.57 38.12
C GLU A 5 -27.07 -30.78 36.85
N GLN A 6 -26.87 -31.46 35.72
CA GLN A 6 -26.72 -30.80 34.40
C GLN A 6 -28.05 -30.22 33.92
N GLN A 7 -29.16 -30.96 34.09
CA GLN A 7 -30.51 -30.49 33.76
C GLN A 7 -30.95 -29.32 34.66
N LEU A 8 -30.65 -29.37 35.97
CA LEU A 8 -30.92 -28.27 36.90
C LEU A 8 -30.05 -27.04 36.63
N LYS A 9 -28.79 -27.22 36.18
CA LYS A 9 -27.97 -26.09 35.69
C LYS A 9 -28.52 -25.47 34.41
N GLN A 10 -29.03 -26.27 33.47
CA GLN A 10 -29.64 -25.75 32.24
C GLN A 10 -30.96 -25.01 32.50
N ILE A 11 -31.77 -25.48 33.46
CA ILE A 11 -33.08 -24.89 33.76
C ILE A 11 -32.97 -23.72 34.78
N GLY A 12 -31.99 -23.74 35.69
CA GLY A 12 -31.96 -22.84 36.86
C GLY A 12 -30.93 -21.70 36.83
N THR A 13 -30.20 -21.47 35.75
CA THR A 13 -29.03 -20.56 35.77
C THR A 13 -29.35 -19.07 35.77
N ALA A 14 -30.48 -18.63 35.20
CA ALA A 14 -30.84 -17.21 35.16
C ALA A 14 -31.60 -16.75 36.42
N ASP A 15 -32.63 -17.50 36.84
CA ASP A 15 -33.53 -17.10 37.94
C ASP A 15 -32.93 -17.28 39.34
N LEU A 16 -32.16 -18.35 39.59
CA LEU A 16 -31.62 -18.61 40.94
C LEU A 16 -30.50 -17.64 41.33
N ARG A 17 -29.83 -17.01 40.35
CA ARG A 17 -28.74 -16.06 40.64
C ARG A 17 -29.26 -14.82 41.37
N ASN A 18 -30.48 -14.34 41.11
CA ASN A 18 -31.04 -13.15 41.76
C ASN A 18 -31.71 -13.41 43.13
N VAL A 19 -31.84 -14.68 43.52
CA VAL A 19 -32.57 -15.07 44.75
C VAL A 19 -31.63 -15.29 45.94
N THR A 20 -30.33 -15.48 45.71
CA THR A 20 -29.34 -15.68 46.78
C THR A 20 -28.97 -14.39 47.51
N GLU A 21 -28.70 -14.44 48.82
CA GLU A 21 -28.26 -13.24 49.57
C GLU A 21 -27.00 -12.58 49.00
N ASN A 22 -26.11 -13.36 48.38
CA ASN A 22 -24.87 -12.85 47.82
C ASN A 22 -25.07 -11.99 46.57
N SER A 23 -26.07 -12.28 45.73
CA SER A 23 -26.39 -11.42 44.56
C SER A 23 -27.13 -10.13 44.95
N ARG A 24 -27.79 -10.11 46.11
CA ARG A 24 -28.31 -8.88 46.71
C ARG A 24 -27.21 -7.99 47.29
N LYS A 25 -26.12 -8.59 47.77
CA LYS A 25 -24.96 -7.90 48.38
C LYS A 25 -23.89 -7.45 47.39
N PHE A 26 -23.85 -8.02 46.19
CA PHE A 26 -22.86 -7.70 45.16
C PHE A 26 -23.53 -7.61 43.80
N ARG A 27 -23.49 -6.41 43.20
CA ARG A 27 -23.99 -6.18 41.84
C ARG A 27 -22.86 -5.75 40.92
N SER A 28 -22.89 -6.25 39.69
CA SER A 28 -21.97 -5.80 38.64
C SER A 28 -22.21 -4.32 38.35
N SER A 29 -21.13 -3.55 38.32
CA SER A 29 -21.13 -2.12 38.04
C SER A 29 -19.81 -1.74 37.39
N PHE A 30 -19.87 -0.80 36.45
CA PHE A 30 -18.71 -0.16 35.86
C PHE A 30 -18.27 1.07 36.66
N LEU A 31 -19.21 1.81 37.24
CA LEU A 31 -18.93 3.07 37.94
C LEU A 31 -18.66 2.91 39.44
N PHE A 32 -19.29 1.93 40.08
CA PHE A 32 -19.29 1.79 41.53
C PHE A 32 -18.57 0.52 41.95
N ASP A 33 -18.06 0.51 43.18
CA ASP A 33 -17.64 -0.75 43.76
C ASP A 33 -18.86 -1.64 44.03
N ALA A 34 -18.63 -2.95 44.25
CA ALA A 34 -19.73 -3.90 44.32
C ALA A 34 -20.68 -3.68 45.52
N ARG A 35 -20.23 -2.95 46.56
CA ARG A 35 -21.06 -2.60 47.73
C ARG A 35 -21.87 -1.35 47.45
N GLU A 36 -21.22 -0.28 47.00
CA GLU A 36 -21.86 0.96 46.57
C GLU A 36 -22.91 0.68 45.49
N ALA A 37 -22.61 -0.20 44.53
CA ALA A 37 -23.52 -0.62 43.47
C ALA A 37 -24.78 -1.34 44.00
N ALA A 38 -24.71 -2.01 45.15
CA ALA A 38 -25.84 -2.69 45.75
C ALA A 38 -26.83 -1.69 46.38
N ASP A 39 -26.32 -0.54 46.86
CA ASP A 39 -27.11 0.52 47.47
C ASP A 39 -27.79 1.44 46.44
N GLN A 40 -27.30 1.46 45.19
CA GLN A 40 -27.93 2.24 44.12
C GLN A 40 -29.20 1.56 43.58
N ASP A 41 -30.33 2.26 43.70
CA ASP A 41 -31.60 1.85 43.11
C ASP A 41 -31.63 2.13 41.60
N LEU A 42 -32.58 1.50 40.89
CA LEU A 42 -32.62 1.57 39.42
C LEU A 42 -32.95 2.97 38.92
N GLU A 43 -33.73 3.76 39.67
CA GLU A 43 -34.11 5.12 39.28
C GLU A 43 -32.91 6.08 39.32
N THR A 44 -32.03 5.92 40.32
CA THR A 44 -30.76 6.65 40.37
C THR A 44 -29.86 6.26 39.21
N ILE A 45 -29.72 4.97 38.92
CA ILE A 45 -28.91 4.50 37.78
C ILE A 45 -29.48 5.01 36.44
N TYR A 46 -30.80 5.03 36.29
CA TYR A 46 -31.44 5.61 35.10
C TYR A 46 -31.10 7.09 34.96
N SER A 47 -31.20 7.87 36.04
CA SER A 47 -30.88 9.30 36.04
C SER A 47 -29.42 9.56 35.65
N ILE A 48 -28.50 8.71 36.13
CA ILE A 48 -27.08 8.74 35.75
C ILE A 48 -26.93 8.43 34.25
N GLY A 49 -27.56 7.37 33.76
CA GLY A 49 -27.54 6.97 32.35
C GLY A 49 -28.09 8.04 31.41
N LEU A 50 -29.23 8.64 31.78
CA LEU A 50 -29.88 9.72 31.03
C LEU A 50 -28.96 10.95 30.93
N ASN A 51 -28.32 11.32 32.03
CA ASN A 51 -27.32 12.39 32.01
C ASN A 51 -26.12 12.04 31.11
N GLY A 52 -25.68 10.77 31.13
CA GLY A 52 -24.62 10.27 30.25
C GLY A 52 -24.96 10.39 28.76
N ILE A 53 -26.14 9.94 28.35
CA ILE A 53 -26.55 10.01 26.94
C ILE A 53 -26.75 11.46 26.47
N MET A 54 -27.26 12.35 27.32
CA MET A 54 -27.39 13.78 27.02
C MET A 54 -26.02 14.43 26.79
N GLU A 55 -25.03 14.11 27.61
CA GLU A 55 -23.64 14.57 27.43
C GLU A 55 -23.01 13.99 26.15
N LEU A 56 -23.24 12.71 25.85
CA LEU A 56 -22.77 12.07 24.61
C LEU A 56 -23.39 12.72 23.37
N ARG A 57 -24.68 13.06 23.41
CA ARG A 57 -25.39 13.72 22.30
C ARG A 57 -24.80 15.10 21.97
N ILE A 58 -24.28 15.81 22.96
CA ILE A 58 -23.57 17.08 22.75
C ILE A 58 -22.28 16.85 21.95
N LEU A 59 -21.59 15.73 22.19
CA LEU A 59 -20.37 15.36 21.46
C LEU A 59 -20.68 14.81 20.07
N ASP A 60 -21.75 14.02 19.94
CA ASP A 60 -22.14 13.35 18.71
C ASP A 60 -23.67 13.24 18.58
N PRO A 61 -24.29 13.98 17.65
CA PRO A 61 -25.73 14.00 17.48
C PRO A 61 -26.37 12.64 17.19
N HIS A 62 -25.62 11.65 16.69
CA HIS A 62 -26.14 10.30 16.42
C HIS A 62 -26.66 9.61 17.67
N PHE A 63 -26.26 10.06 18.86
CA PHE A 63 -26.79 9.52 20.11
C PHE A 63 -28.25 9.87 20.39
N SER A 64 -28.84 10.87 19.72
CA SER A 64 -30.22 11.32 19.97
C SER A 64 -31.26 10.22 19.77
N ALA A 65 -31.03 9.31 18.82
CA ALA A 65 -31.94 8.19 18.55
C ALA A 65 -32.03 7.19 19.72
N PHE A 66 -31.01 7.15 20.59
CA PHE A 66 -30.98 6.23 21.73
C PHE A 66 -31.70 6.78 22.96
N GLU A 67 -31.86 8.11 23.05
CA GLU A 67 -32.64 8.76 24.12
C GLU A 67 -34.10 8.26 24.14
N THR A 68 -34.70 8.12 22.96
CA THR A 68 -36.09 7.68 22.80
C THR A 68 -36.24 6.15 22.74
N THR A 69 -35.14 5.41 22.66
CA THR A 69 -35.14 3.95 22.62
C THR A 69 -34.57 3.39 23.92
N LEU A 70 -33.26 3.08 23.97
CA LEU A 70 -32.58 2.45 25.10
C LEU A 70 -32.64 3.24 26.42
N PHE A 71 -32.79 4.56 26.34
CA PHE A 71 -32.84 5.47 27.50
C PHE A 71 -34.23 6.08 27.72
N SER A 72 -35.28 5.53 27.10
CA SER A 72 -36.66 5.97 27.35
C SER A 72 -37.16 5.51 28.72
N GLU A 73 -38.14 6.22 29.30
CA GLU A 73 -38.74 5.83 30.58
C GLU A 73 -39.39 4.45 30.53
N ASN A 74 -39.95 4.06 29.38
CA ASN A 74 -40.57 2.75 29.17
C ASN A 74 -39.58 1.60 29.33
N MET A 75 -38.29 1.82 29.07
CA MET A 75 -37.27 0.80 29.23
C MET A 75 -36.92 0.51 30.70
N LYS A 76 -37.37 1.34 31.65
CA LYS A 76 -37.20 1.06 33.09
C LYS A 76 -37.92 -0.21 33.55
N SER A 77 -39.05 -0.54 32.94
CA SER A 77 -39.86 -1.72 33.29
C SER A 77 -39.50 -2.98 32.51
N VAL A 78 -38.65 -2.91 31.49
CA VAL A 78 -38.35 -4.03 30.59
C VAL A 78 -37.40 -5.03 31.22
N ASP A 79 -37.91 -6.13 31.79
CA ASP A 79 -37.07 -7.19 32.38
C ASP A 79 -36.59 -8.15 31.31
N ARG A 80 -35.29 -8.06 31.02
CA ARG A 80 -34.67 -8.86 29.98
C ARG A 80 -34.63 -10.36 30.32
N VAL A 81 -34.58 -10.73 31.60
CA VAL A 81 -34.62 -12.16 31.99
C VAL A 81 -35.96 -12.76 31.65
N LEU A 82 -37.05 -12.02 31.83
CA LEU A 82 -38.39 -12.45 31.42
C LEU A 82 -38.50 -12.55 29.89
N LEU A 83 -37.95 -11.57 29.15
CA LEU A 83 -37.93 -11.63 27.68
C LEU A 83 -37.17 -12.85 27.14
N VAL A 84 -36.06 -13.23 27.78
CA VAL A 84 -35.25 -14.40 27.39
C VAL A 84 -35.80 -15.71 27.96
N GLY A 85 -36.47 -15.69 29.11
CA GLY A 85 -37.11 -16.87 29.73
C GLY A 85 -38.37 -17.32 28.97
N ILE A 86 -39.06 -16.39 28.30
CA ILE A 86 -40.28 -16.65 27.51
C ILE A 86 -39.93 -16.94 26.02
N VAL A 87 -38.71 -17.42 25.73
CA VAL A 87 -38.22 -17.70 24.35
C VAL A 87 -39.00 -18.82 23.61
N MET A 88 -40.02 -19.42 24.22
CA MET A 88 -40.96 -20.30 23.52
C MET A 88 -42.05 -19.55 22.72
N ILE A 89 -42.13 -18.21 22.81
CA ILE A 89 -43.04 -17.38 22.02
C ILE A 89 -42.24 -16.56 21.00
N GLU A 90 -42.52 -16.72 19.71
CA GLU A 90 -41.78 -16.08 18.60
C GLU A 90 -41.68 -14.55 18.75
N SER A 91 -42.75 -13.89 19.20
CA SER A 91 -42.77 -12.44 19.41
C SER A 91 -41.77 -11.98 20.48
N SER A 92 -41.55 -12.76 21.54
CA SER A 92 -40.60 -12.43 22.62
C SER A 92 -39.14 -12.52 22.15
N LYS A 93 -38.86 -13.48 21.25
CA LYS A 93 -37.54 -13.64 20.64
C LYS A 93 -37.20 -12.46 19.73
N GLU A 94 -38.14 -12.06 18.87
CA GLU A 94 -37.95 -10.89 18.00
C GLU A 94 -37.70 -9.59 18.77
N GLU A 95 -38.37 -9.40 19.90
CA GLU A 95 -38.15 -8.23 20.76
C GLU A 95 -36.76 -8.22 21.40
N ASN A 96 -36.27 -9.37 21.87
CA ASN A 96 -34.91 -9.47 22.37
C ASN A 96 -33.86 -9.27 21.26
N ASP A 97 -34.07 -9.83 20.07
CA ASP A 97 -33.16 -9.66 18.93
C ASP A 97 -33.10 -8.18 18.47
N LYS A 98 -34.23 -7.46 18.50
CA LYS A 98 -34.28 -6.00 18.25
C LYS A 98 -33.52 -5.21 19.32
N LEU A 99 -33.67 -5.60 20.58
CA LEU A 99 -32.92 -4.98 21.69
C LEU A 99 -31.42 -5.23 21.51
N ASP A 100 -31.02 -6.45 21.16
CA ASP A 100 -29.63 -6.84 20.87
C ASP A 100 -29.04 -5.99 19.75
N ALA A 101 -29.74 -5.86 18.63
CA ALA A 101 -29.30 -5.02 17.51
C ALA A 101 -29.19 -3.53 17.89
N SER A 102 -30.10 -3.02 18.72
CA SER A 102 -30.06 -1.65 19.23
C SER A 102 -28.86 -1.41 20.14
N ILE A 103 -28.58 -2.35 21.05
CA ILE A 103 -27.43 -2.34 21.95
C ILE A 103 -26.12 -2.42 21.15
N ASP A 104 -26.02 -3.32 20.17
CA ASP A 104 -24.84 -3.45 19.32
C ASP A 104 -24.54 -2.14 18.56
N THR A 105 -25.57 -1.53 18.00
CA THR A 105 -25.45 -0.24 17.30
C THR A 105 -25.02 0.86 18.26
N PHE A 106 -25.63 0.94 19.45
CA PHE A 106 -25.23 1.90 20.47
C PHE A 106 -23.77 1.72 20.91
N LEU A 107 -23.36 0.49 21.21
CA LEU A 107 -22.01 0.19 21.66
C LEU A 107 -20.96 0.46 20.58
N THR A 108 -21.29 0.23 19.31
CA THR A 108 -20.42 0.61 18.18
C THR A 108 -20.23 2.13 18.13
N GLN A 109 -21.31 2.91 18.29
CA GLN A 109 -21.26 4.39 18.32
C GLN A 109 -20.54 4.92 19.57
N LEU A 110 -20.66 4.22 20.70
CA LEU A 110 -20.06 4.58 21.99
C LEU A 110 -18.54 4.40 22.00
N SER A 111 -18.02 3.41 21.27
CA SER A 111 -16.63 2.98 21.36
C SER A 111 -15.58 4.10 21.21
N PRO A 112 -15.70 5.07 20.27
CA PRO A 112 -14.78 6.22 20.20
C PRO A 112 -14.74 7.08 21.48
N TYR A 113 -15.80 7.06 22.29
CA TYR A 113 -15.97 7.86 23.50
C TYR A 113 -15.78 7.05 24.79
N PHE A 114 -15.42 5.77 24.71
CA PHE A 114 -15.39 4.83 25.85
C PHE A 114 -14.62 5.35 27.07
N LEU A 115 -13.51 6.07 26.85
CA LEU A 115 -12.68 6.61 27.94
C LEU A 115 -13.27 7.86 28.61
N LEU A 116 -14.35 8.44 28.07
CA LEU A 116 -15.01 9.61 28.63
C LEU A 116 -16.00 9.20 29.73
N LYS A 117 -16.09 10.01 30.78
CA LYS A 117 -17.07 9.84 31.88
C LYS A 117 -18.52 9.63 31.40
N PRO A 118 -19.06 10.40 30.42
CA PRO A 118 -20.42 10.19 29.94
C PRO A 118 -20.66 8.80 29.34
N ALA A 119 -19.65 8.18 28.70
CA ALA A 119 -19.76 6.82 28.21
C ALA A 119 -19.88 5.81 29.35
N GLY A 120 -19.13 5.99 30.43
CA GLY A 120 -19.26 5.18 31.65
C GLY A 120 -20.65 5.25 32.29
N LYS A 121 -21.25 6.45 32.35
CA LYS A 121 -22.63 6.65 32.82
C LYS A 121 -23.64 5.88 31.97
N ALA A 122 -23.53 5.97 30.65
CA ALA A 122 -24.40 5.25 29.73
C ALA A 122 -24.23 3.73 29.85
N LEU A 123 -22.99 3.23 29.94
CA LEU A 123 -22.70 1.80 30.14
C LEU A 123 -23.26 1.26 31.44
N GLU A 124 -23.19 2.03 32.53
CA GLU A 124 -23.76 1.63 33.82
C GLU A 124 -25.26 1.32 33.69
N TRP A 125 -26.02 2.18 33.01
CA TRP A 125 -27.43 1.92 32.74
C TRP A 125 -27.63 0.62 31.97
N LEU A 126 -26.86 0.40 30.90
CA LEU A 126 -27.02 -0.81 30.07
C LEU A 126 -26.64 -2.10 30.82
N ILE A 127 -25.60 -2.07 31.65
CA ILE A 127 -25.21 -3.19 32.51
C ILE A 127 -26.33 -3.50 33.50
N ARG A 128 -26.88 -2.46 34.14
CA ARG A 128 -27.85 -2.61 35.24
C ARG A 128 -29.24 -2.96 34.76
N ARG A 129 -29.69 -2.42 33.62
CA ARG A 129 -31.03 -2.65 33.08
C ARG A 129 -31.07 -3.84 32.13
N PHE A 130 -30.14 -3.89 31.18
CA PHE A 130 -30.17 -4.88 30.09
C PHE A 130 -29.14 -5.99 30.25
N ARG A 131 -28.32 -5.99 31.32
CA ARG A 131 -27.33 -7.05 31.61
C ARG A 131 -26.44 -7.35 30.40
N ILE A 132 -25.97 -6.30 29.73
CA ILE A 132 -25.12 -6.43 28.53
C ILE A 132 -23.81 -7.18 28.82
N ASN A 133 -23.37 -7.19 30.07
CA ASN A 133 -22.20 -7.93 30.56
C ASN A 133 -22.41 -9.45 30.59
N GLU A 134 -23.64 -9.93 30.34
CA GLU A 134 -24.01 -11.34 30.29
C GLU A 134 -24.57 -11.72 28.92
N PHE A 135 -25.49 -10.91 28.37
CA PHE A 135 -26.18 -11.22 27.11
C PHE A 135 -25.48 -10.66 25.86
N ASN A 136 -24.61 -9.65 25.99
CA ASN A 136 -23.98 -8.95 24.86
C ASN A 136 -22.45 -8.91 24.97
N ILE A 137 -21.84 -10.00 25.44
CA ILE A 137 -20.40 -10.05 25.72
C ILE A 137 -19.58 -9.65 24.49
N ASP A 138 -19.94 -10.16 23.30
CA ASP A 138 -19.25 -9.85 22.05
C ASP A 138 -19.35 -8.35 21.71
N SER A 139 -20.54 -7.75 21.75
CA SER A 139 -20.70 -6.30 21.48
C SER A 139 -20.00 -5.42 22.52
N VAL A 140 -19.97 -5.85 23.79
CA VAL A 140 -19.20 -5.14 24.83
C VAL A 140 -17.71 -5.22 24.54
N ILE A 141 -17.19 -6.40 24.22
CA ILE A 141 -15.77 -6.59 23.91
C ILE A 141 -15.40 -5.79 22.66
N ALA A 142 -16.22 -5.83 21.61
CA ALA A 142 -16.07 -5.00 20.41
C ALA A 142 -15.90 -3.52 20.76
N CYS A 143 -16.73 -3.00 21.67
CA CYS A 143 -16.68 -1.61 22.12
C CYS A 143 -15.40 -1.25 22.89
N VAL A 144 -14.84 -2.16 23.69
CA VAL A 144 -13.74 -1.82 24.61
C VAL A 144 -12.37 -2.33 24.18
N LEU A 145 -12.29 -3.33 23.30
CA LEU A 145 -11.05 -3.99 22.89
C LEU A 145 -9.99 -3.04 22.29
N PRO A 146 -10.33 -1.98 21.53
CA PRO A 146 -9.35 -0.99 21.09
C PRO A 146 -8.57 -0.33 22.24
N TYR A 147 -9.10 -0.39 23.47
CA TYR A 147 -8.53 0.19 24.69
C TYR A 147 -7.97 -0.85 25.67
N HIS A 148 -7.62 -2.05 25.18
CA HIS A 148 -7.18 -3.19 25.99
C HIS A 148 -6.05 -2.91 27.00
N GLU A 149 -5.19 -1.93 26.72
CA GLU A 149 -4.07 -1.54 27.59
C GLU A 149 -4.49 -0.55 28.72
N THR A 150 -5.78 -0.18 28.81
CA THR A 150 -6.27 0.83 29.77
C THR A 150 -6.90 0.23 31.02
N LYS A 151 -6.92 1.01 32.11
CA LYS A 151 -7.66 0.62 33.33
C LYS A 151 -9.17 0.52 33.10
N ALA A 152 -9.73 1.37 32.23
CA ALA A 152 -11.16 1.34 31.89
C ALA A 152 -11.55 -0.01 31.26
N PHE A 153 -10.70 -0.56 30.38
CA PHE A 153 -10.90 -1.90 29.84
C PHE A 153 -10.89 -2.97 30.94
N VAL A 154 -9.92 -2.93 31.86
CA VAL A 154 -9.85 -3.88 32.99
C VAL A 154 -11.12 -3.81 33.85
N THR A 155 -11.60 -2.60 34.14
CA THR A 155 -12.86 -2.40 34.87
C THR A 155 -14.04 -3.02 34.12
N MET A 156 -14.19 -2.74 32.82
CA MET A 156 -15.30 -3.28 32.04
C MET A 156 -15.26 -4.81 31.94
N VAL A 157 -14.10 -5.38 31.63
CA VAL A 157 -13.91 -6.84 31.56
C VAL A 157 -14.20 -7.51 32.91
N SER A 158 -13.92 -6.84 34.02
CA SER A 158 -14.22 -7.38 35.35
C SER A 158 -15.73 -7.52 35.61
N THR A 159 -16.57 -6.73 34.93
CA THR A 159 -18.04 -6.84 35.01
C THR A 159 -18.62 -8.02 34.22
N LEU A 160 -17.87 -8.53 33.23
CA LEU A 160 -18.34 -9.58 32.32
C LEU A 160 -18.52 -10.91 33.04
N ASP A 161 -19.60 -11.62 32.68
CA ASP A 161 -19.81 -13.01 33.06
C ASP A 161 -19.35 -13.95 31.95
N ILE A 162 -18.04 -14.20 31.90
CA ILE A 162 -17.44 -15.02 30.86
C ILE A 162 -17.58 -16.50 31.24
N GLU A 163 -18.25 -17.29 30.40
CA GLU A 163 -18.33 -18.74 30.58
C GLU A 163 -17.02 -19.45 30.25
N ASN A 164 -16.82 -20.68 30.75
CA ASN A 164 -15.58 -21.44 30.47
C ASN A 164 -15.47 -21.88 29.01
N ALA A 165 -16.59 -22.05 28.32
CA ALA A 165 -16.63 -22.41 26.90
C ALA A 165 -16.53 -21.17 25.97
N SER A 166 -16.53 -19.96 26.53
CA SER A 166 -16.46 -18.72 25.74
C SER A 166 -15.09 -18.56 25.08
N PRO A 167 -15.02 -18.08 23.83
CA PRO A 167 -13.75 -17.67 23.19
C PRO A 167 -12.97 -16.65 24.03
N TRP A 168 -13.67 -15.87 24.86
CA TRP A 168 -13.12 -14.83 25.72
C TRP A 168 -12.61 -15.32 27.08
N VAL A 169 -12.58 -16.65 27.32
CA VAL A 169 -12.14 -17.23 28.60
C VAL A 169 -10.73 -16.76 29.02
N PHE A 170 -9.88 -16.40 28.06
CA PHE A 170 -8.54 -15.86 28.33
C PHE A 170 -8.51 -14.49 29.00
N LEU A 171 -9.65 -13.78 29.05
CA LEU A 171 -9.79 -12.51 29.77
C LEU A 171 -10.10 -12.71 31.27
N LYS A 172 -10.45 -13.92 31.72
CA LYS A 172 -10.71 -14.20 33.15
C LYS A 172 -9.55 -13.83 34.07
N PRO A 173 -8.26 -14.10 33.73
CA PRO A 173 -7.15 -13.68 34.58
C PRO A 173 -7.06 -12.17 34.79
N VAL A 174 -7.52 -11.35 33.83
CA VAL A 174 -7.56 -9.88 33.94
C VAL A 174 -8.46 -9.45 35.09
N LYS A 175 -9.58 -10.16 35.31
CA LYS A 175 -10.52 -9.93 36.41
C LYS A 175 -9.87 -10.19 37.78
N THR A 176 -9.01 -11.20 37.87
CA THR A 176 -8.35 -11.59 39.14
C THR A 176 -7.11 -10.75 39.42
N SER A 177 -6.26 -10.52 38.43
CA SER A 177 -4.99 -9.79 38.60
C SER A 177 -5.16 -8.27 38.62
N ARG A 178 -6.23 -7.76 38.01
CA ARG A 178 -6.45 -6.33 37.72
C ARG A 178 -5.29 -5.66 36.95
N ALA A 179 -4.45 -6.47 36.30
CA ALA A 179 -3.36 -6.00 35.46
C ALA A 179 -3.89 -5.60 34.07
N THR A 180 -3.18 -4.68 33.41
CA THR A 180 -3.47 -4.29 32.02
C THR A 180 -3.30 -5.47 31.07
N PHE A 181 -4.13 -5.55 30.04
CA PHE A 181 -4.06 -6.63 29.06
C PHE A 181 -3.10 -6.26 27.93
N GLU A 182 -2.00 -7.00 27.82
CA GLU A 182 -0.96 -6.72 26.82
C GLU A 182 -1.36 -7.23 25.42
N ARG A 183 -1.03 -6.45 24.39
CA ARG A 183 -1.26 -6.81 22.99
C ARG A 183 -0.64 -8.15 22.61
N ASP A 184 0.49 -8.48 23.20
CA ASP A 184 1.19 -9.73 22.94
C ASP A 184 0.37 -10.96 23.32
N LEU A 185 -0.41 -10.85 24.40
CA LEU A 185 -1.33 -11.90 24.83
C LEU A 185 -2.55 -11.99 23.89
N LEU A 186 -3.06 -10.85 23.40
CA LEU A 186 -4.11 -10.83 22.37
C LEU A 186 -3.65 -11.55 21.11
N VAL A 187 -2.47 -11.20 20.60
CA VAL A 187 -1.92 -11.80 19.40
C VAL A 187 -1.70 -13.30 19.61
N LYS A 188 -1.16 -13.72 20.75
CA LYS A 188 -1.03 -15.15 21.09
C LYS A 188 -2.39 -15.88 21.02
N LYS A 189 -3.48 -15.21 21.40
CA LYS A 189 -4.84 -15.78 21.33
C LYS A 189 -5.40 -15.82 19.92
N MET A 190 -5.15 -14.80 19.09
CA MET A 190 -5.50 -14.82 17.67
C MET A 190 -4.85 -15.98 16.92
N ARG A 191 -3.61 -16.34 17.29
CA ARG A 191 -2.90 -17.51 16.73
C ARG A 191 -3.55 -18.84 17.14
N ALA A 192 -4.08 -18.91 18.35
CA ALA A 192 -4.69 -20.12 18.89
C ALA A 192 -6.16 -20.31 18.46
N ASP A 193 -6.89 -19.21 18.23
CA ASP A 193 -8.32 -19.23 17.95
C ASP A 193 -8.66 -18.27 16.80
N LYS A 194 -9.08 -18.85 15.67
CA LYS A 194 -9.45 -18.13 14.44
C LYS A 194 -10.68 -17.24 14.63
N TYR A 195 -11.55 -17.55 15.58
CA TYR A 195 -12.69 -16.69 15.90
C TYR A 195 -12.22 -15.30 16.34
N ILE A 196 -11.15 -15.21 17.15
CA ILE A 196 -10.62 -13.92 17.64
C ILE A 196 -10.02 -13.09 16.50
N LEU A 197 -9.32 -13.73 15.56
CA LEU A 197 -8.82 -13.05 14.37
C LEU A 197 -9.97 -12.47 13.54
N LYS A 198 -10.96 -13.31 13.23
CA LYS A 198 -12.14 -12.89 12.47
C LYS A 198 -12.89 -11.76 13.17
N PHE A 199 -13.08 -11.87 14.48
CA PHE A 199 -13.74 -10.86 15.30
C PHE A 199 -13.09 -9.48 15.18
N ILE A 200 -11.75 -9.38 15.21
CA ILE A 200 -11.04 -8.10 15.08
C ILE A 200 -11.23 -7.49 13.68
N CYS A 201 -11.25 -8.32 12.65
CA CYS A 201 -11.52 -7.90 11.28
C CYS A 201 -12.97 -7.40 11.12
N ASP A 202 -13.94 -8.18 11.62
CA ASP A 202 -15.37 -7.85 11.58
C ASP A 202 -15.65 -6.56 12.39
N LEU A 203 -15.06 -6.41 13.58
CA LEU A 203 -15.14 -5.20 14.40
C LEU A 203 -14.82 -3.93 13.60
N THR A 204 -13.69 -3.96 12.90
CA THR A 204 -13.21 -2.81 12.13
C THR A 204 -14.10 -2.56 10.92
N ALA A 205 -14.45 -3.62 10.21
CA ALA A 205 -15.32 -3.56 9.03
C ALA A 205 -16.73 -3.04 9.37
N ASN A 206 -17.30 -3.43 10.52
CA ASN A 206 -18.62 -3.00 10.98
C ASN A 206 -18.63 -1.53 11.40
N ALA A 207 -17.57 -1.06 12.08
CA ALA A 207 -17.45 0.35 12.45
C ALA A 207 -17.38 1.27 11.21
N VAL A 208 -16.71 0.81 10.14
CA VAL A 208 -16.64 1.52 8.86
C VAL A 208 -17.99 1.57 8.16
N ASP A 209 -18.73 0.45 8.13
CA ASP A 209 -20.07 0.42 7.51
C ASP A 209 -21.07 1.32 8.22
N LYS A 210 -20.94 1.45 9.54
CA LYS A 210 -21.73 2.37 10.37
C LYS A 210 -21.20 3.82 10.36
N TYR A 211 -20.20 4.12 9.53
CA TYR A 211 -19.58 5.45 9.37
C TYR A 211 -19.06 6.08 10.68
N VAL A 212 -18.59 5.25 11.62
CA VAL A 212 -18.07 5.72 12.90
C VAL A 212 -16.64 6.25 12.72
N SER A 213 -16.40 7.52 13.07
CA SER A 213 -15.05 8.09 13.05
C SER A 213 -14.22 7.55 14.22
N PHE A 214 -13.26 6.66 13.94
CA PHE A 214 -12.60 5.91 15.00
C PHE A 214 -11.11 5.63 14.76
N LYS A 215 -10.28 6.67 14.90
CA LYS A 215 -8.81 6.57 14.68
C LYS A 215 -8.11 5.54 15.57
N THR A 216 -8.52 5.42 16.83
CA THR A 216 -7.95 4.44 17.78
C THR A 216 -8.20 3.00 17.31
N LEU A 217 -9.38 2.72 16.75
CA LEU A 217 -9.69 1.40 16.20
C LEU A 217 -8.84 1.06 14.98
N PHE A 218 -8.63 1.99 14.04
CA PHE A 218 -7.77 1.72 12.88
C PHE A 218 -6.31 1.51 13.27
N SER A 219 -5.83 2.23 14.29
CA SER A 219 -4.49 2.03 14.84
C SER A 219 -4.37 0.67 15.53
N PHE A 220 -5.38 0.28 16.32
CA PHE A 220 -5.49 -1.03 16.93
C PHE A 220 -5.52 -2.15 15.88
N TYR A 221 -6.33 -2.01 14.83
CA TYR A 221 -6.46 -2.94 13.73
C TYR A 221 -5.12 -3.16 13.02
N ALA A 222 -4.47 -2.08 12.57
CA ALA A 222 -3.16 -2.14 11.93
C ALA A 222 -2.11 -2.79 12.84
N ALA A 223 -1.94 -2.28 14.06
CA ALA A 223 -0.91 -2.75 14.98
C ALA A 223 -1.09 -4.23 15.34
N THR A 224 -2.33 -4.67 15.56
CA THR A 224 -2.64 -6.03 15.99
C THR A 224 -2.49 -7.02 14.84
N LEU A 225 -2.98 -6.71 13.64
CA LEU A 225 -2.81 -7.60 12.48
C LEU A 225 -1.35 -7.66 11.99
N ILE A 226 -0.62 -6.54 12.00
CA ILE A 226 0.81 -6.54 11.67
C ILE A 226 1.58 -7.43 12.66
N ALA A 227 1.30 -7.30 13.97
CA ALA A 227 1.93 -8.12 14.99
C ALA A 227 1.57 -9.62 14.84
N TYR A 228 0.32 -9.93 14.50
CA TYR A 228 -0.14 -11.28 14.20
C TYR A 228 0.61 -11.88 13.01
N ILE A 229 0.58 -11.20 11.85
CA ILE A 229 1.24 -11.66 10.62
C ILE A 229 2.74 -11.85 10.83
N LYS A 230 3.39 -10.93 11.58
CA LYS A 230 4.83 -11.02 11.86
C LYS A 230 5.19 -12.27 12.66
N ARG A 231 4.33 -12.68 13.61
CA ARG A 231 4.54 -13.82 14.52
C ARG A 231 4.11 -15.16 13.95
N GLU A 232 3.32 -15.18 12.88
CA GLU A 232 2.99 -16.41 12.19
C GLU A 232 4.18 -16.94 11.39
N ASP A 233 4.39 -18.25 11.46
CA ASP A 233 5.46 -18.94 10.74
C ASP A 233 5.06 -19.14 9.27
N SER A 234 3.79 -19.50 9.05
CA SER A 234 3.18 -19.60 7.73
C SER A 234 1.70 -19.23 7.83
N LEU A 235 1.19 -18.50 6.85
CA LEU A 235 -0.24 -18.15 6.77
C LEU A 235 -0.96 -19.19 5.91
N ASP A 236 -1.83 -19.98 6.53
CA ASP A 236 -2.61 -21.02 5.85
C ASP A 236 -3.73 -20.42 4.97
N GLU A 237 -4.24 -21.22 4.04
CA GLU A 237 -5.31 -20.81 3.12
C GLU A 237 -6.55 -20.32 3.86
N ASN A 238 -6.93 -20.96 4.96
CA ASN A 238 -8.08 -20.56 5.77
C ASN A 238 -7.92 -19.17 6.41
N THR A 239 -6.71 -18.83 6.86
CA THR A 239 -6.38 -17.51 7.39
C THR A 239 -6.45 -16.48 6.27
N MET A 240 -5.95 -16.81 5.08
CA MET A 240 -6.06 -15.96 3.90
C MET A 240 -7.51 -15.73 3.47
N LEU A 241 -8.34 -16.77 3.46
CA LEU A 241 -9.79 -16.67 3.20
C LEU A 241 -10.51 -15.78 4.22
N THR A 242 -9.98 -15.67 5.44
CA THR A 242 -10.50 -14.75 6.46
C THR A 242 -10.00 -13.31 6.24
N LEU A 243 -8.71 -13.12 5.95
CA LEU A 243 -8.10 -11.80 5.83
C LEU A 243 -8.45 -11.08 4.53
N VAL A 244 -8.37 -11.75 3.39
CA VAL A 244 -8.47 -11.14 2.06
C VAL A 244 -9.75 -10.32 1.86
N PRO A 245 -10.96 -10.80 2.22
CA PRO A 245 -12.18 -10.01 2.07
C PRO A 245 -12.13 -8.68 2.84
N HIS A 246 -11.54 -8.67 4.03
CA HIS A 246 -11.40 -7.49 4.88
C HIS A 246 -10.35 -6.52 4.34
N LEU A 247 -9.23 -7.04 3.84
CA LEU A 247 -8.20 -6.24 3.20
C LEU A 247 -8.72 -5.58 1.92
N LEU A 248 -9.44 -6.30 1.06
CA LEU A 248 -10.07 -5.71 -0.13
C LEU A 248 -11.11 -4.65 0.24
N LYS A 249 -11.92 -4.90 1.28
CA LYS A 249 -12.85 -3.89 1.81
C LYS A 249 -12.10 -2.62 2.25
N GLY A 250 -10.97 -2.76 2.92
CA GLY A 250 -10.13 -1.64 3.34
C GLY A 250 -9.46 -0.90 2.18
N VAL A 251 -9.00 -1.60 1.15
CA VAL A 251 -8.48 -1.00 -0.08
C VAL A 251 -9.55 -0.15 -0.77
N ARG A 252 -10.80 -0.62 -0.80
CA ARG A 252 -11.94 0.05 -1.43
C ARG A 252 -12.55 1.19 -0.59
N ALA A 253 -12.11 1.38 0.66
CA ALA A 253 -12.70 2.33 1.61
C ALA A 253 -12.24 3.78 1.40
N THR A 254 -12.52 4.35 0.22
CA THR A 254 -12.04 5.68 -0.20
C THR A 254 -12.50 6.84 0.70
N LYS A 255 -13.66 6.66 1.37
CA LYS A 255 -14.26 7.63 2.30
C LYS A 255 -13.61 7.63 3.69
N VAL A 256 -12.83 6.61 4.03
CA VAL A 256 -12.17 6.47 5.34
C VAL A 256 -10.67 6.24 5.13
N PRO A 257 -9.90 7.31 4.83
CA PRO A 257 -8.49 7.18 4.43
C PRO A 257 -7.62 6.52 5.49
N GLU A 258 -7.90 6.73 6.79
CA GLU A 258 -7.16 6.09 7.87
C GLU A 258 -7.31 4.56 7.86
N TYR A 259 -8.49 4.04 7.49
CA TYR A 259 -8.70 2.60 7.34
C TYR A 259 -7.98 2.05 6.11
N GLN A 260 -7.97 2.82 5.01
CA GLN A 260 -7.23 2.47 3.80
C GLN A 260 -5.72 2.41 4.06
N ILE A 261 -5.16 3.39 4.76
CA ILE A 261 -3.73 3.43 5.14
C ILE A 261 -3.39 2.28 6.09
N ALA A 262 -4.23 2.00 7.10
CA ALA A 262 -4.06 0.86 7.99
C ALA A 262 -3.98 -0.46 7.19
N THR A 263 -4.87 -0.63 6.21
CA THR A 263 -4.86 -1.78 5.30
C THR A 263 -3.61 -1.84 4.44
N TYR A 264 -3.12 -0.72 3.92
CA TYR A 264 -1.85 -0.69 3.16
C TYR A 264 -0.65 -1.14 4.01
N MET A 265 -0.62 -0.77 5.29
CA MET A 265 0.42 -1.25 6.21
C MET A 265 0.33 -2.76 6.43
N ILE A 266 -0.89 -3.30 6.58
CA ILE A 266 -1.11 -4.75 6.74
C ILE A 266 -0.73 -5.51 5.47
N LEU A 267 -1.12 -5.01 4.29
CA LEU A 267 -0.73 -5.59 2.99
C LEU A 267 0.79 -5.57 2.79
N SER A 268 1.45 -4.49 3.19
CA SER A 268 2.91 -4.39 3.14
C SER A 268 3.55 -5.47 4.02
N GLN A 269 3.05 -5.68 5.24
CA GLN A 269 3.54 -6.74 6.12
C GLN A 269 3.22 -8.14 5.60
N LEU A 270 2.08 -8.32 4.91
CA LEU A 270 1.68 -9.57 4.30
C LEU A 270 2.61 -9.96 3.13
N ALA A 271 2.99 -8.99 2.30
CA ALA A 271 3.92 -9.21 1.19
C ALA A 271 5.34 -9.59 1.63
N VAL A 272 5.74 -9.24 2.86
CA VAL A 272 7.00 -9.74 3.45
C VAL A 272 6.90 -11.22 3.80
N LYS A 273 5.69 -11.70 4.12
CA LYS A 273 5.45 -13.07 4.61
C LYS A 273 5.04 -14.06 3.54
N ILE A 274 4.39 -13.60 2.46
CA ILE A 274 3.82 -14.45 1.42
C ILE A 274 4.25 -13.94 0.05
N GLN A 275 4.53 -14.86 -0.88
CA GLN A 275 4.62 -14.58 -2.31
C GLN A 275 3.25 -14.77 -2.97
N PHE A 276 2.66 -13.69 -3.46
CA PHE A 276 1.44 -13.73 -4.27
C PHE A 276 1.75 -14.29 -5.65
N ASN A 277 0.79 -15.01 -6.24
CA ASN A 277 0.86 -15.32 -7.66
C ASN A 277 0.69 -14.02 -8.50
N ALA A 278 1.15 -14.06 -9.75
CA ALA A 278 1.15 -12.87 -10.60
C ALA A 278 -0.26 -12.29 -10.81
N GLU A 279 -1.27 -13.14 -11.00
CA GLU A 279 -2.65 -12.71 -11.24
C GLU A 279 -3.24 -11.96 -10.04
N ALA A 280 -3.12 -12.52 -8.83
CA ALA A 280 -3.62 -11.92 -7.61
C ALA A 280 -2.89 -10.62 -7.26
N LEU A 281 -1.57 -10.54 -7.53
CA LEU A 281 -0.81 -9.31 -7.34
C LEU A 281 -1.28 -8.21 -8.28
N MET A 282 -1.52 -8.54 -9.55
CA MET A 282 -2.02 -7.60 -10.56
C MET A 282 -3.44 -7.11 -10.23
N GLU A 283 -4.32 -8.02 -9.78
CA GLU A 283 -5.66 -7.66 -9.33
C GLU A 283 -5.62 -6.73 -8.11
N LEU A 284 -4.81 -7.07 -7.10
CA LEU A 284 -4.63 -6.25 -5.90
C LEU A 284 -4.12 -4.83 -6.23
N LEU A 285 -3.09 -4.73 -7.08
CA LEU A 285 -2.54 -3.44 -7.52
C LEU A 285 -3.58 -2.65 -8.32
N GLY A 286 -4.37 -3.34 -9.16
CA GLY A 286 -5.49 -2.75 -9.88
C GLY A 286 -6.53 -2.14 -8.94
N GLU A 287 -6.95 -2.89 -7.91
CA GLU A 287 -7.87 -2.43 -6.87
C GLU A 287 -7.31 -1.25 -6.07
N MET A 288 -6.05 -1.32 -5.65
CA MET A 288 -5.39 -0.21 -4.96
C MET A 288 -5.37 1.05 -5.81
N THR A 289 -5.14 0.91 -7.12
CA THR A 289 -5.05 2.06 -8.02
C THR A 289 -6.43 2.62 -8.40
N ALA A 290 -7.46 1.78 -8.48
CA ALA A 290 -8.82 2.23 -8.73
C ALA A 290 -9.42 3.02 -7.55
N HIS A 291 -8.91 2.78 -6.33
CA HIS A 291 -9.54 3.26 -5.11
C HIS A 291 -8.63 4.14 -4.22
N TYR A 292 -7.40 4.49 -4.62
CA TYR A 292 -6.57 5.34 -3.76
C TYR A 292 -7.21 6.71 -3.51
N ASN A 293 -7.04 7.23 -2.30
CA ASN A 293 -7.43 8.60 -1.99
C ASN A 293 -6.35 9.58 -2.49
N SER A 294 -6.70 10.50 -3.42
CA SER A 294 -5.74 11.43 -4.03
C SER A 294 -5.01 12.33 -3.02
N ARG A 295 -5.62 12.63 -1.87
CA ARG A 295 -4.97 13.42 -0.80
C ARG A 295 -3.82 12.66 -0.12
N PHE A 296 -3.90 11.33 -0.10
CA PHE A 296 -2.93 10.45 0.56
C PHE A 296 -2.18 9.59 -0.46
N PHE A 297 -2.02 10.10 -1.67
CA PHE A 297 -1.37 9.41 -2.79
C PHE A 297 0.02 8.85 -2.44
N GLU A 298 0.82 9.58 -1.67
CA GLU A 298 2.15 9.14 -1.22
C GLU A 298 2.11 7.81 -0.45
N HIS A 299 1.07 7.56 0.35
CA HIS A 299 0.93 6.33 1.14
C HIS A 299 0.55 5.15 0.25
N TYR A 300 -0.32 5.37 -0.74
CA TYR A 300 -0.62 4.40 -1.78
C TYR A 300 0.65 4.06 -2.56
N LEU A 301 1.38 5.07 -3.03
CA LEU A 301 2.58 4.87 -3.84
C LEU A 301 3.64 4.10 -3.04
N LEU A 302 3.91 4.50 -1.80
CA LEU A 302 4.84 3.80 -0.92
C LEU A 302 4.45 2.33 -0.72
N ALA A 303 3.17 2.05 -0.50
CA ALA A 303 2.68 0.68 -0.34
C ALA A 303 2.87 -0.14 -1.63
N THR A 304 2.56 0.41 -2.81
CA THR A 304 2.75 -0.30 -4.09
C THR A 304 4.23 -0.54 -4.42
N VAL A 305 5.11 0.42 -4.13
CA VAL A 305 6.56 0.26 -4.27
C VAL A 305 7.06 -0.84 -3.34
N HIS A 306 6.62 -0.83 -2.09
CA HIS A 306 6.98 -1.86 -1.12
C HIS A 306 6.46 -3.25 -1.52
N LEU A 307 5.21 -3.35 -1.99
CA LEU A 307 4.66 -4.60 -2.54
C LEU A 307 5.53 -5.12 -3.68
N ALA A 308 5.84 -4.28 -4.68
CA ALA A 308 6.70 -4.67 -5.80
C ALA A 308 8.09 -5.13 -5.34
N GLN A 309 8.68 -4.46 -4.35
CA GLN A 309 10.01 -4.79 -3.83
C GLN A 309 10.07 -6.13 -3.08
N MET A 310 8.95 -6.56 -2.48
CA MET A 310 8.87 -7.80 -1.70
C MET A 310 8.40 -9.01 -2.51
N GLN A 311 7.93 -8.81 -3.75
CA GLN A 311 7.29 -9.85 -4.56
C GLN A 311 8.15 -10.24 -5.75
N GLU A 312 8.61 -11.50 -5.79
CA GLU A 312 9.45 -12.01 -6.88
C GLU A 312 8.68 -12.10 -8.20
N ASN A 313 7.37 -12.33 -8.13
CA ASN A 313 6.49 -12.42 -9.28
C ASN A 313 6.09 -11.05 -9.86
N PHE A 314 6.56 -9.94 -9.27
CA PHE A 314 6.29 -8.62 -9.78
C PHE A 314 7.14 -8.34 -11.03
N SER A 315 6.47 -8.28 -12.19
CA SER A 315 7.13 -8.12 -13.49
C SER A 315 6.52 -7.02 -14.36
N SER A 316 5.25 -6.67 -14.12
CA SER A 316 4.52 -5.65 -14.87
C SER A 316 3.57 -4.89 -13.96
N LEU A 317 3.19 -3.68 -14.37
CA LEU A 317 2.12 -2.91 -13.73
C LEU A 317 0.81 -3.07 -14.51
N PRO A 318 -0.35 -3.15 -13.84
CA PRO A 318 -1.64 -3.16 -14.52
C PRO A 318 -1.81 -1.92 -15.39
N GLU A 319 -2.47 -2.07 -16.55
CA GLU A 319 -2.62 -0.96 -17.49
C GLU A 319 -3.33 0.25 -16.88
N LYS A 320 -4.40 -0.04 -16.13
CA LYS A 320 -5.14 0.96 -15.34
C LYS A 320 -4.23 1.67 -14.34
N SER A 321 -3.27 0.95 -13.76
CA SER A 321 -2.39 1.48 -12.73
C SER A 321 -1.44 2.53 -13.28
N TYR A 322 -0.68 2.20 -14.32
CA TYR A 322 0.26 3.17 -14.87
C TYR A 322 -0.44 4.33 -15.59
N ASN A 323 -1.62 4.11 -16.20
CA ASN A 323 -2.43 5.20 -16.77
C ASN A 323 -2.90 6.20 -15.70
N ALA A 324 -3.33 5.71 -14.53
CA ALA A 324 -3.71 6.57 -13.43
C ALA A 324 -2.50 7.33 -12.85
N LEU A 325 -1.33 6.69 -12.76
CA LEU A 325 -0.08 7.32 -12.32
C LEU A 325 0.38 8.41 -13.28
N ALA A 326 0.24 8.21 -14.59
CA ALA A 326 0.62 9.20 -15.60
C ALA A 326 -0.16 10.51 -15.49
N ILE A 327 -1.38 10.47 -14.95
CA ILE A 327 -2.25 11.64 -14.75
C ILE A 327 -2.08 12.25 -13.35
N ALA A 328 -1.48 11.51 -12.41
CA ALA A 328 -1.39 11.93 -11.02
C ALA A 328 -0.43 13.13 -10.87
N LYS A 329 -0.95 14.22 -10.30
CA LYS A 329 -0.15 15.40 -9.96
C LYS A 329 0.86 15.02 -8.88
N ASN A 330 2.11 15.46 -9.04
CA ASN A 330 3.24 15.22 -8.14
C ASN A 330 3.72 13.75 -8.07
N PHE A 331 3.40 12.90 -9.04
CA PHE A 331 3.89 11.52 -9.07
C PHE A 331 5.42 11.44 -9.08
N ASP A 332 6.05 12.27 -9.90
CA ASP A 332 7.50 12.42 -10.00
C ASP A 332 8.14 12.77 -8.65
N GLN A 333 7.61 13.78 -7.95
CA GLN A 333 8.11 14.23 -6.65
C GLN A 333 7.88 13.19 -5.56
N ALA A 334 6.71 12.54 -5.54
CA ALA A 334 6.40 11.50 -4.58
C ALA A 334 7.32 10.27 -4.75
N LEU A 335 7.53 9.84 -6.01
CA LEU A 335 8.43 8.73 -6.31
C LEU A 335 9.88 9.07 -5.94
N LEU A 336 10.34 10.28 -6.26
CA LEU A 336 11.64 10.80 -5.83
C LEU A 336 11.82 10.74 -4.31
N GLY A 337 10.81 11.21 -3.56
CA GLY A 337 10.81 11.16 -2.10
C GLY A 337 10.95 9.75 -1.55
N ILE A 338 10.30 8.76 -2.18
CA ILE A 338 10.42 7.35 -1.81
C ILE A 338 11.81 6.81 -2.14
N CYS A 339 12.30 7.05 -3.36
CA CYS A 339 13.60 6.55 -3.81
C CYS A 339 14.78 7.13 -3.02
N SER A 340 14.64 8.34 -2.48
CA SER A 340 15.66 8.95 -1.61
C SER A 340 15.83 8.23 -0.27
N LYS A 341 14.85 7.42 0.15
CA LYS A 341 14.82 6.74 1.45
C LYS A 341 14.84 5.22 1.34
N TYR A 342 14.31 4.67 0.24
CA TYR A 342 14.06 3.24 0.07
C TYR A 342 14.45 2.77 -1.32
N SER A 343 14.86 1.50 -1.43
CA SER A 343 15.04 0.85 -2.73
C SER A 343 13.70 0.67 -3.44
N ALA A 344 13.65 1.05 -4.72
CA ALA A 344 12.45 1.01 -5.54
C ALA A 344 12.68 0.41 -6.94
N ASP A 345 13.86 -0.16 -7.20
CA ASP A 345 14.26 -0.67 -8.53
C ASP A 345 13.26 -1.70 -9.08
N ALA A 346 12.74 -2.57 -8.21
CA ALA A 346 11.75 -3.59 -8.59
C ALA A 346 10.44 -2.98 -9.12
N TYR A 347 10.06 -1.80 -8.62
CA TYR A 347 8.89 -1.06 -9.09
C TYR A 347 9.20 -0.21 -10.33
N ILE A 348 10.36 0.46 -10.34
CA ILE A 348 10.77 1.39 -11.39
C ILE A 348 10.97 0.67 -12.73
N ARG A 349 11.61 -0.51 -12.73
CA ARG A 349 11.92 -1.22 -13.97
C ARG A 349 10.67 -1.56 -14.80
N PRO A 350 9.63 -2.21 -14.23
CA PRO A 350 8.37 -2.44 -14.93
C PRO A 350 7.63 -1.15 -15.31
N LEU A 351 7.69 -0.11 -14.46
CA LEU A 351 7.10 1.18 -14.77
C LEU A 351 7.72 1.80 -16.02
N LEU A 352 9.04 1.90 -16.08
CA LEU A 352 9.76 2.46 -17.23
C LEU A 352 9.51 1.62 -18.49
N PHE A 353 9.48 0.30 -18.36
CA PHE A 353 9.15 -0.59 -19.48
C PHE A 353 7.75 -0.30 -20.04
N ASN A 354 6.73 -0.25 -19.18
CA ASN A 354 5.36 0.07 -19.61
C ASN A 354 5.26 1.48 -20.22
N LEU A 355 6.04 2.45 -19.75
CA LEU A 355 6.09 3.79 -20.35
C LEU A 355 6.71 3.74 -21.76
N ILE A 356 7.75 2.94 -21.99
CA ILE A 356 8.38 2.79 -23.31
C ILE A 356 7.43 2.12 -24.31
N GLU A 357 6.84 0.97 -23.95
CA GLU A 357 5.93 0.22 -24.84
C GLU A 357 4.73 1.07 -25.28
N SER A 358 4.37 2.03 -24.44
CA SER A 358 3.15 2.79 -24.58
C SER A 358 3.42 4.25 -25.00
N ALA A 359 4.69 4.64 -25.13
CA ALA A 359 5.17 5.98 -25.53
C ALA A 359 4.73 6.38 -26.94
N PHE A 360 4.75 5.43 -27.88
CA PHE A 360 4.38 5.70 -29.28
C PHE A 360 2.91 6.15 -29.41
N LYS A 361 2.04 5.64 -28.52
CA LYS A 361 0.60 5.88 -28.57
C LYS A 361 0.18 7.15 -27.83
N HIS A 362 0.95 7.62 -26.83
CA HIS A 362 0.55 8.71 -25.95
C HIS A 362 1.73 9.61 -25.56
N ARG A 363 1.66 10.89 -25.95
CA ARG A 363 2.73 11.88 -25.72
C ARG A 363 3.04 12.13 -24.23
N ASP A 364 2.01 12.20 -23.38
CA ASP A 364 2.16 12.45 -21.94
C ASP A 364 3.09 11.43 -21.25
N ARG A 365 3.20 10.22 -21.82
CA ARG A 365 4.05 9.15 -21.30
C ARG A 365 5.52 9.37 -21.61
N VAL A 366 5.82 10.02 -22.73
CA VAL A 366 7.20 10.44 -23.08
C VAL A 366 7.66 11.54 -22.14
N ASP A 367 6.79 12.49 -21.82
CA ASP A 367 7.11 13.58 -20.90
C ASP A 367 7.40 13.03 -19.50
N LEU A 368 6.57 12.11 -19.00
CA LEU A 368 6.83 11.41 -17.74
C LEU A 368 8.11 10.57 -17.78
N LEU A 369 8.33 9.81 -18.85
CA LEU A 369 9.55 9.02 -19.02
C LEU A 369 10.80 9.90 -18.96
N SER A 370 10.79 11.03 -19.68
CA SER A 370 11.89 12.00 -19.70
C SER A 370 12.12 12.61 -18.32
N ALA A 371 11.05 13.01 -17.61
CA ALA A 371 11.13 13.52 -16.25
C ALA A 371 11.73 12.49 -15.28
N LEU A 372 11.33 11.22 -15.39
CA LEU A 372 11.88 10.15 -14.55
C LEU A 372 13.35 9.85 -14.85
N LEU A 373 13.75 9.82 -16.13
CA LEU A 373 15.13 9.61 -16.54
C LEU A 373 16.06 10.77 -16.17
N ASN A 374 15.51 11.98 -16.04
CA ASN A 374 16.25 13.14 -15.58
C ASN A 374 16.60 13.06 -14.09
N ASN A 375 16.01 12.15 -13.32
CA ASN A 375 16.26 12.04 -11.89
C ASN A 375 17.39 11.06 -11.55
N ASP A 376 18.11 11.34 -10.46
CA ASP A 376 19.34 10.62 -10.09
C ASP A 376 19.12 9.32 -9.28
N PHE A 377 17.87 8.84 -9.15
CA PHE A 377 17.56 7.66 -8.33
C PHE A 377 17.78 6.31 -9.05
N GLN A 378 18.13 6.33 -10.34
CA GLN A 378 18.18 5.13 -11.17
C GLN A 378 19.59 4.53 -11.17
N THR A 379 19.67 3.22 -10.93
CA THR A 379 20.92 2.46 -11.03
C THR A 379 21.40 2.34 -12.48
N LYS A 380 22.72 2.26 -12.71
CA LYS A 380 23.31 2.10 -14.06
C LYS A 380 22.72 0.89 -14.78
N GLU A 381 22.48 -0.19 -14.06
CA GLU A 381 21.85 -1.42 -14.56
C GLU A 381 20.40 -1.19 -15.01
N THR A 382 19.64 -0.38 -14.28
CA THR A 382 18.27 -0.01 -14.65
C THR A 382 18.26 0.84 -15.91
N ILE A 383 19.18 1.80 -16.04
CA ILE A 383 19.31 2.59 -17.28
C ILE A 383 19.70 1.71 -18.47
N VAL A 384 20.68 0.80 -18.30
CA VAL A 384 21.06 -0.13 -19.36
C VAL A 384 19.86 -0.97 -19.81
N PHE A 385 19.05 -1.45 -18.86
CA PHE A 385 17.82 -2.17 -19.15
C PHE A 385 16.80 -1.31 -19.93
N VAL A 386 16.60 -0.05 -19.54
CA VAL A 386 15.73 0.90 -20.26
C VAL A 386 16.21 1.11 -21.69
N CYS A 387 17.51 1.30 -21.91
CA CYS A 387 18.09 1.44 -23.25
C CYS A 387 17.86 0.17 -24.09
N ASP A 388 18.09 -1.01 -23.52
CA ASP A 388 17.82 -2.29 -24.18
C ASP A 388 16.35 -2.44 -24.57
N LYS A 389 15.43 -2.00 -23.70
CA LYS A 389 14.00 -2.03 -23.98
C LYS A 389 13.52 -1.01 -25.00
N MET A 390 14.10 0.19 -25.03
CA MET A 390 13.83 1.14 -26.13
C MET A 390 14.27 0.58 -27.49
N MET A 391 15.41 -0.13 -27.53
CA MET A 391 15.87 -0.81 -28.74
C MET A 391 14.93 -1.97 -29.12
N ASP A 392 14.50 -2.79 -28.15
CA ASP A 392 13.51 -3.86 -28.38
C ASP A 392 12.20 -3.30 -28.96
N GLU A 393 11.71 -2.17 -28.43
CA GLU A 393 10.46 -1.56 -28.87
C GLU A 393 10.58 -0.98 -30.28
N TYR A 394 11.69 -0.31 -30.60
CA TYR A 394 11.97 0.15 -31.96
C TYR A 394 11.93 -1.00 -32.97
N LEU A 395 12.51 -2.16 -32.62
CA LEU A 395 12.56 -3.33 -33.51
C LEU A 395 11.16 -3.87 -33.88
N LYS A 396 10.11 -3.56 -33.09
CA LYS A 396 8.73 -3.95 -33.44
C LYS A 396 8.17 -3.14 -34.63
N TYR A 397 8.65 -1.91 -34.85
CA TYR A 397 8.17 -0.99 -35.89
C TYR A 397 9.02 -1.01 -37.17
N VAL A 398 10.08 -1.79 -37.19
CA VAL A 398 11.08 -1.84 -38.27
C VAL A 398 10.52 -2.23 -39.64
N ASN A 399 9.39 -2.93 -39.69
CA ASN A 399 8.75 -3.34 -40.95
C ASN A 399 8.14 -2.16 -41.71
N ASP A 400 7.91 -1.03 -41.05
CA ASP A 400 7.47 0.23 -41.66
C ASP A 400 8.48 1.34 -41.31
N ASP A 401 9.32 1.71 -42.28
CA ASP A 401 10.36 2.74 -42.10
C ASP A 401 9.74 4.10 -41.66
N GLY A 402 8.46 4.36 -41.95
CA GLY A 402 7.73 5.54 -41.49
C GLY A 402 7.43 5.51 -39.99
N ASP A 403 6.84 4.40 -39.52
CA ASP A 403 6.53 4.20 -38.09
C ASP A 403 7.81 4.12 -37.25
N ALA A 404 8.85 3.46 -37.75
CA ALA A 404 10.15 3.37 -37.09
C ALA A 404 10.76 4.77 -36.87
N LYS A 405 10.65 5.66 -37.86
CA LYS A 405 11.14 7.05 -37.75
C LYS A 405 10.26 7.85 -36.80
N ALA A 406 8.94 7.75 -36.92
CA ALA A 406 7.98 8.43 -36.05
C ALA A 406 8.16 8.03 -34.57
N PHE A 407 8.48 6.76 -34.30
CA PHE A 407 8.80 6.29 -32.96
C PHE A 407 10.00 7.03 -32.38
N VAL A 408 11.12 7.06 -33.12
CA VAL A 408 12.36 7.73 -32.68
C VAL A 408 12.13 9.23 -32.45
N GLU A 409 11.36 9.89 -33.34
CA GLU A 409 10.98 11.30 -33.18
C GLU A 409 10.14 11.51 -31.92
N THR A 410 9.20 10.59 -31.64
CA THR A 410 8.33 10.65 -30.46
C THR A 410 9.12 10.48 -29.16
N VAL A 411 10.03 9.50 -29.08
CA VAL A 411 10.84 9.24 -27.87
C VAL A 411 12.12 10.09 -27.79
N SER A 412 12.34 11.00 -28.74
CA SER A 412 13.55 11.84 -28.82
C SER A 412 13.90 12.58 -27.52
N PRO A 413 12.94 13.19 -26.77
CA PRO A 413 13.26 13.86 -25.50
C PRO A 413 13.88 12.92 -24.46
N ALA A 414 13.39 11.68 -24.38
CA ALA A 414 13.92 10.66 -23.47
C ALA A 414 15.31 10.19 -23.92
N LEU A 415 15.52 10.00 -25.23
CA LEU A 415 16.81 9.62 -25.81
C LEU A 415 17.88 10.72 -25.60
N GLN A 416 17.51 11.99 -25.72
CA GLN A 416 18.39 13.12 -25.42
C GLN A 416 18.79 13.13 -23.95
N THR A 417 17.84 12.89 -23.05
CA THR A 417 18.10 12.81 -21.60
C THR A 417 19.09 11.68 -21.28
N LEU A 418 18.92 10.50 -21.90
CA LEU A 418 19.86 9.38 -21.77
C LEU A 418 21.27 9.72 -22.27
N SER A 419 21.37 10.38 -23.43
CA SER A 419 22.64 10.81 -24.02
C SER A 419 23.38 11.83 -23.14
N GLN A 420 22.66 12.78 -22.54
CA GLN A 420 23.25 13.87 -21.78
C GLN A 420 23.58 13.49 -20.33
N ARG A 421 22.66 12.78 -19.64
CA ARG A 421 22.83 12.44 -18.21
C ARG A 421 23.41 11.06 -17.97
N HIS A 422 23.09 10.09 -18.83
CA HIS A 422 23.44 8.68 -18.62
C HIS A 422 24.39 8.14 -19.68
N PHE A 423 25.36 8.97 -20.09
CA PHE A 423 26.31 8.71 -21.17
C PHE A 423 26.95 7.30 -21.11
N GLU A 424 27.55 6.94 -19.97
CA GLU A 424 28.22 5.64 -19.83
C GLU A 424 27.26 4.45 -19.90
N ALA A 425 26.06 4.59 -19.35
CA ALA A 425 25.06 3.54 -19.32
C ALA A 425 24.52 3.27 -20.72
N LEU A 426 24.23 4.34 -21.47
CA LEU A 426 23.81 4.27 -22.87
C LEU A 426 24.90 3.65 -23.75
N ASP A 427 26.15 4.08 -23.60
CA ASP A 427 27.28 3.48 -24.31
C ASP A 427 27.42 1.98 -23.99
N THR A 428 27.29 1.62 -22.71
CA THR A 428 27.35 0.21 -22.28
C THR A 428 26.24 -0.62 -22.93
N ALA A 429 25.01 -0.11 -22.93
CA ALA A 429 23.85 -0.78 -23.51
C ALA A 429 24.02 -1.00 -25.03
N LEU A 430 24.33 0.07 -25.78
CA LEU A 430 24.57 0.01 -27.22
C LEU A 430 25.67 -1.01 -27.55
N ASN A 431 26.84 -0.88 -26.92
CA ASN A 431 27.96 -1.77 -27.22
C ASN A 431 27.67 -3.24 -26.85
N ASN A 432 26.99 -3.50 -25.73
CA ASN A 432 26.60 -4.86 -25.36
C ASN A 432 25.61 -5.45 -26.39
N ARG A 433 24.65 -4.65 -26.85
CA ARG A 433 23.66 -5.09 -27.83
C ARG A 433 24.29 -5.40 -29.19
N PHE A 434 25.13 -4.51 -29.71
CA PHE A 434 25.83 -4.72 -30.98
C PHE A 434 26.84 -5.87 -30.91
N LYS A 435 27.53 -6.07 -29.78
CA LYS A 435 28.39 -7.25 -29.57
C LYS A 435 27.62 -8.56 -29.60
N LYS A 436 26.46 -8.63 -28.92
CA LYS A 436 25.59 -9.82 -28.95
C LYS A 436 25.13 -10.15 -30.37
N LEU A 437 24.67 -9.14 -31.12
CA LEU A 437 24.23 -9.32 -32.51
C LEU A 437 25.38 -9.65 -33.47
N SER A 438 26.58 -9.14 -33.23
CA SER A 438 27.77 -9.50 -34.03
C SER A 438 28.19 -10.97 -33.85
N GLN A 439 27.84 -11.59 -32.72
CA GLN A 439 28.09 -13.00 -32.44
C GLN A 439 27.01 -13.90 -33.07
N ASP A 440 25.82 -13.37 -33.30
CA ASP A 440 24.72 -14.07 -33.97
C ASP A 440 24.89 -14.00 -35.50
N LYS A 441 25.38 -15.09 -36.08
CA LYS A 441 25.61 -15.20 -37.53
C LYS A 441 24.35 -15.54 -38.35
N SER A 442 23.18 -15.63 -37.71
CA SER A 442 21.92 -15.86 -38.42
C SER A 442 21.55 -14.69 -39.33
N GLU A 443 20.78 -14.95 -40.40
CA GLU A 443 20.27 -13.89 -41.28
C GLU A 443 19.41 -12.88 -40.49
N SER A 444 18.60 -13.37 -39.55
CA SER A 444 17.81 -12.54 -38.64
C SER A 444 18.66 -11.65 -37.72
N GLY A 445 19.80 -12.16 -37.25
CA GLY A 445 20.72 -11.40 -36.40
C GLY A 445 21.40 -10.26 -37.13
N GLN A 446 21.78 -10.49 -38.40
CA GLN A 446 22.38 -9.48 -39.27
C GLN A 446 21.38 -8.39 -39.70
N GLU A 447 20.13 -8.79 -39.97
CA GLU A 447 19.05 -7.87 -40.30
C GLU A 447 18.72 -6.97 -39.09
N ALA A 448 18.54 -7.56 -37.91
CA ALA A 448 18.34 -6.82 -36.66
C ALA A 448 19.51 -5.85 -36.36
N ALA A 449 20.76 -6.25 -36.63
CA ALA A 449 21.90 -5.37 -36.50
C ALA A 449 21.80 -4.15 -37.44
N ASN A 450 21.46 -4.36 -38.71
CA ASN A 450 21.26 -3.28 -39.68
C ASN A 450 20.14 -2.31 -39.26
N HIS A 451 19.06 -2.81 -38.67
CA HIS A 451 17.99 -1.96 -38.15
C HIS A 451 18.39 -1.18 -36.91
N LEU A 452 19.14 -1.78 -35.98
CA LEU A 452 19.69 -1.02 -34.85
C LEU A 452 20.74 0.01 -35.28
N TYR A 453 21.45 -0.22 -36.40
CA TYR A 453 22.29 0.81 -37.01
C TYR A 453 21.46 2.00 -37.50
N LYS A 454 20.34 1.75 -38.18
CA LYS A 454 19.38 2.80 -38.56
C LYS A 454 18.88 3.55 -37.32
N PHE A 455 18.49 2.83 -36.26
CA PHE A 455 18.10 3.43 -34.98
C PHE A 455 19.17 4.34 -34.41
N SER A 456 20.41 3.86 -34.29
CA SER A 456 21.52 4.65 -33.74
C SER A 456 21.78 5.91 -34.57
N ASN A 457 21.76 5.80 -35.90
CA ASN A 457 21.90 6.97 -36.77
C ASN A 457 20.74 7.94 -36.61
N LEU A 458 19.50 7.49 -36.48
CA LEU A 458 18.34 8.38 -36.32
C LEU A 458 18.30 9.04 -34.92
N ALA A 459 18.59 8.28 -33.87
CA ALA A 459 18.49 8.71 -32.48
C ALA A 459 19.69 9.56 -32.02
N PHE A 460 20.88 9.24 -32.52
CA PHE A 460 22.14 9.72 -31.96
C PHE A 460 23.05 10.37 -33.00
N HIS A 461 22.51 10.78 -34.15
CA HIS A 461 23.27 11.42 -35.20
C HIS A 461 24.13 12.56 -34.67
N GLY A 462 25.43 12.53 -34.98
CA GLY A 462 26.36 13.59 -34.58
C GLY A 462 26.71 13.62 -33.08
N THR A 463 26.32 12.59 -32.33
CA THR A 463 26.72 12.43 -30.92
C THR A 463 27.80 11.35 -30.78
N GLY A 464 28.43 11.28 -29.60
CA GLY A 464 29.40 10.22 -29.28
C GLY A 464 28.81 8.79 -29.31
N HIS A 465 27.48 8.66 -29.28
CA HIS A 465 26.77 7.39 -29.26
C HIS A 465 26.39 6.86 -30.65
N GLU A 466 26.65 7.61 -31.73
CA GLU A 466 26.46 7.11 -33.10
C GLU A 466 27.37 5.89 -33.33
N VAL A 467 26.80 4.78 -33.79
CA VAL A 467 27.54 3.52 -33.95
C VAL A 467 28.15 3.42 -35.35
N ILE A 468 29.42 3.05 -35.41
CA ILE A 468 30.16 2.88 -36.67
C ILE A 468 30.02 1.44 -37.16
N LYS A 469 29.42 1.26 -38.35
CA LYS A 469 29.08 -0.04 -38.94
C LYS A 469 30.25 -1.00 -39.05
N GLU A 470 31.41 -0.48 -39.40
CA GLU A 470 32.64 -1.26 -39.61
C GLU A 470 33.24 -1.79 -38.30
N THR A 471 32.88 -1.20 -37.17
CA THR A 471 33.48 -1.50 -35.86
C THR A 471 32.50 -2.14 -34.87
N ASN A 472 31.19 -2.07 -35.13
CA ASN A 472 30.13 -2.47 -34.20
C ASN A 472 30.25 -1.84 -32.81
N THR A 473 30.82 -0.63 -32.75
CA THR A 473 31.02 0.12 -31.50
C THR A 473 30.66 1.60 -31.66
N THR A 474 30.36 2.25 -30.55
CA THR A 474 30.01 3.70 -30.52
C THR A 474 31.20 4.56 -30.95
N LEU A 475 30.92 5.74 -31.52
CA LEU A 475 31.93 6.69 -31.98
C LEU A 475 32.91 7.06 -30.86
N TYR A 476 32.39 7.27 -29.65
CA TYR A 476 33.19 7.55 -28.46
C TYR A 476 34.24 6.47 -28.17
N LEU A 477 33.83 5.20 -28.08
CA LEU A 477 34.77 4.10 -27.84
C LEU A 477 35.71 3.87 -29.01
N SER A 478 35.25 4.11 -30.23
CA SER A 478 36.06 3.95 -31.44
C SER A 478 37.21 4.97 -31.50
N LEU A 479 37.00 6.19 -31.01
CA LEU A 479 38.06 7.20 -30.86
C LEU A 479 39.08 6.82 -29.77
N GLN A 480 38.64 6.12 -28.73
CA GLN A 480 39.49 5.68 -27.62
C GLN A 480 40.15 4.30 -27.86
N SER A 481 39.80 3.62 -28.94
CA SER A 481 40.30 2.28 -29.26
C SER A 481 41.83 2.24 -29.34
N PRO A 482 42.49 1.16 -28.85
CA PRO A 482 43.94 0.97 -29.02
C PRO A 482 44.35 0.77 -30.49
N SER A 483 43.43 0.31 -31.34
CA SER A 483 43.69 0.11 -32.78
C SER A 483 43.68 1.42 -33.56
N ALA A 484 44.77 1.71 -34.27
CA ALA A 484 44.88 2.90 -35.12
C ALA A 484 43.86 2.89 -36.27
N THR A 485 43.54 1.71 -36.82
CA THR A 485 42.58 1.54 -37.90
C THR A 485 41.16 1.91 -37.45
N VAL A 486 40.76 1.49 -36.25
CA VAL A 486 39.45 1.81 -35.65
C VAL A 486 39.33 3.31 -35.38
N ARG A 487 40.39 3.94 -34.87
CA ARG A 487 40.43 5.39 -34.68
C ARG A 487 40.31 6.15 -36.00
N LEU A 488 40.93 5.67 -37.07
CA LEU A 488 40.86 6.31 -38.38
C LEU A 488 39.44 6.25 -38.98
N LEU A 489 38.74 5.14 -38.80
CA LEU A 489 37.31 5.01 -39.18
C LEU A 489 36.44 5.99 -38.39
N ALA A 490 36.68 6.13 -37.08
CA ALA A 490 35.99 7.10 -36.24
C ALA A 490 36.21 8.55 -36.69
N VAL A 491 37.45 8.92 -37.02
CA VAL A 491 37.76 10.27 -37.52
C VAL A 491 37.13 10.54 -38.89
N ARG A 492 37.10 9.56 -39.80
CA ARG A 492 36.41 9.71 -41.09
C ARG A 492 34.92 9.98 -40.89
N LYS A 493 34.29 9.25 -39.96
CA LYS A 493 32.89 9.45 -39.61
C LYS A 493 32.65 10.83 -38.99
N LEU A 494 33.54 11.30 -38.10
CA LEU A 494 33.48 12.68 -37.57
C LEU A 494 33.55 13.74 -38.66
N VAL A 495 34.43 13.57 -39.65
CA VAL A 495 34.52 14.51 -40.78
C VAL A 495 33.23 14.52 -41.59
N SER A 496 32.61 13.34 -41.83
CA SER A 496 31.32 13.28 -42.52
C SER A 496 30.19 13.98 -41.77
N ILE A 497 30.19 13.92 -40.43
CA ILE A 497 29.21 14.61 -39.57
C ILE A 497 29.46 16.12 -39.55
N ALA A 498 30.74 16.55 -39.58
CA ALA A 498 31.11 17.97 -39.59
C ALA A 498 30.75 18.67 -40.91
N ASP A 499 30.86 17.94 -42.03
CA ASP A 499 30.48 18.40 -43.36
C ASP A 499 28.94 18.39 -43.57
N ASP A 500 28.15 17.85 -42.63
CA ASP A 500 26.69 17.81 -42.69
C ASP A 500 26.08 19.10 -42.09
N GLU A 501 25.46 19.92 -42.94
CA GLU A 501 24.83 21.20 -42.54
C GLU A 501 23.47 21.00 -41.83
N ALA A 502 22.83 19.83 -41.97
CA ALA A 502 21.49 19.53 -41.46
C ALA A 502 21.45 19.09 -39.98
N ASN A 503 22.58 19.09 -39.28
CA ASN A 503 22.68 18.52 -37.94
C ASN A 503 22.03 19.42 -36.88
N SER A 504 20.80 19.08 -36.48
CA SER A 504 19.97 19.80 -35.51
C SER A 504 20.55 19.86 -34.10
N LEU A 505 21.56 19.04 -33.78
CA LEU A 505 22.24 18.98 -32.48
C LEU A 505 23.49 19.86 -32.36
N LYS A 506 23.82 20.68 -33.37
CA LYS A 506 24.88 21.73 -33.27
C LYS A 506 24.63 22.75 -32.13
N GLN A 507 23.49 22.72 -31.45
CA GLN A 507 23.11 23.65 -30.38
C GLN A 507 23.55 23.25 -28.96
N VAL A 508 24.14 22.07 -28.72
CA VAL A 508 24.63 21.69 -27.38
C VAL A 508 26.14 21.89 -27.28
N SER A 509 26.55 22.98 -26.64
CA SER A 509 27.94 23.45 -26.46
C SER A 509 28.92 22.38 -25.97
N HIS A 510 28.47 21.44 -25.13
CA HIS A 510 29.33 20.41 -24.52
C HIS A 510 29.88 19.37 -25.52
N HIS A 511 29.19 19.07 -26.62
CA HIS A 511 29.66 18.06 -27.58
C HIS A 511 30.76 18.60 -28.50
N LEU A 512 30.67 19.88 -28.91
CA LEU A 512 31.75 20.57 -29.59
C LEU A 512 32.95 20.77 -28.66
N GLU A 513 32.73 21.10 -27.39
CA GLU A 513 33.79 21.22 -26.38
C GLU A 513 34.47 19.89 -26.06
N PHE A 514 33.74 18.76 -26.07
CA PHE A 514 34.28 17.40 -25.99
C PHE A 514 35.16 17.06 -27.21
N LEU A 515 34.67 17.35 -28.43
CA LEU A 515 35.44 17.21 -29.67
C LEU A 515 36.73 18.04 -29.61
N TYR A 516 36.63 19.27 -29.09
CA TYR A 516 37.73 20.20 -28.94
C TYR A 516 38.78 19.73 -27.94
N THR A 517 38.36 19.36 -26.73
CA THR A 517 39.27 18.94 -25.65
C THR A 517 39.93 17.60 -25.93
N HIS A 518 39.27 16.66 -26.62
CA HIS A 518 39.87 15.38 -26.98
C HIS A 518 40.82 15.46 -28.19
N LEU A 519 40.56 16.36 -29.14
CA LEU A 519 41.52 16.69 -30.19
C LEU A 519 42.76 17.41 -29.61
N GLN A 520 42.60 18.21 -28.55
CA GLN A 520 43.71 18.88 -27.86
C GLN A 520 44.52 17.98 -26.92
N LYS A 521 43.90 17.04 -26.19
CA LYS A 521 44.56 16.25 -25.11
C LYS A 521 45.54 15.17 -25.56
N ARG A 522 45.63 14.85 -26.86
CA ARG A 522 46.70 13.99 -27.37
C ARG A 522 47.42 14.71 -28.50
N SER A 523 48.69 14.99 -28.29
CA SER A 523 49.67 15.39 -29.30
C SER A 523 49.82 14.30 -30.36
N ASN A 524 48.79 14.10 -31.18
CA ASN A 524 48.82 13.23 -32.35
C ASN A 524 49.21 14.11 -33.54
N THR A 525 50.51 14.39 -33.64
CA THR A 525 51.19 14.94 -34.82
C THR A 525 50.82 14.18 -36.11
N HIS A 526 50.35 12.94 -36.01
CA HIS A 526 49.87 12.13 -37.14
C HIS A 526 48.50 12.53 -37.72
N MET A 527 47.61 13.20 -36.97
CA MET A 527 46.30 13.63 -37.51
C MET A 527 46.36 14.92 -38.35
N LYS A 528 47.40 15.75 -38.18
CA LYS A 528 47.63 16.97 -38.99
C LYS A 528 48.05 16.69 -40.44
N LEU A 529 48.42 15.44 -40.75
CA LEU A 529 48.96 15.04 -42.05
C LEU A 529 47.91 14.47 -43.03
N LEU A 530 46.67 14.25 -42.59
CA LEU A 530 45.62 13.62 -43.40
C LEU A 530 44.55 14.60 -43.91
N VAL A 531 44.66 15.89 -43.58
CA VAL A 531 43.78 16.94 -44.11
C VAL A 531 44.44 17.56 -45.35
N PRO A 532 43.78 17.56 -46.53
CA PRO A 532 44.30 18.18 -47.74
C PRO A 532 44.69 19.65 -47.49
N ALA A 533 45.84 20.07 -48.03
CA ALA A 533 46.47 21.37 -47.73
C ALA A 533 45.55 22.59 -47.94
N HIS A 534 44.55 22.51 -48.80
CA HIS A 534 43.59 23.58 -49.08
C HIS A 534 42.50 23.75 -48.00
N ARG A 535 42.38 22.84 -47.03
CA ARG A 535 41.41 22.94 -45.91
C ARG A 535 42.05 23.16 -44.53
N ARG A 536 43.36 23.43 -44.46
CA ARG A 536 44.03 23.80 -43.20
C ARG A 536 43.46 25.08 -42.58
N VAL A 537 42.93 25.98 -43.41
CA VAL A 537 42.34 27.26 -42.96
C VAL A 537 41.05 27.06 -42.15
N CYS A 538 40.26 26.01 -42.41
CA CYS A 538 39.08 25.70 -41.58
C CYS A 538 39.46 25.10 -40.22
N PHE A 539 40.65 24.49 -40.11
CA PHE A 539 41.16 23.91 -38.87
C PHE A 539 41.68 24.99 -37.91
N ASP A 540 42.28 26.06 -38.43
CA ASP A 540 42.82 27.16 -37.61
C ASP A 540 41.73 28.17 -37.19
N VAL A 541 40.65 28.33 -37.97
CA VAL A 541 39.51 29.20 -37.60
C VAL A 541 38.62 28.55 -36.53
N LEU A 542 38.61 27.21 -36.43
CA LEU A 542 37.99 26.51 -35.32
C LEU A 542 38.91 26.48 -34.08
N LEU A 543 40.24 26.61 -34.22
CA LEU A 543 41.22 26.51 -33.12
C LEU A 543 41.57 27.86 -32.41
N GLY A 544 40.84 28.93 -32.70
CA GLY A 544 41.00 30.26 -32.09
C GLY A 544 40.08 30.51 -30.91
#